data_AF-A0A1H3CZ21-F1
#
_entry.id   AF-A0A1H3CZ21-F1
#
_cell.length_a   1.000
_cell.length_b   1.000
_cell.length_c   1.000
_cell.angle_alpha   90.00
_cell.angle_beta   90.00
_cell.angle_gamma   90.00
#
_symmetry.space_group_name_H-M   'P 1'
#
loop_
_entity.id
_entity.type
_entity.pdbx_description
1 polymer ?
#
loop_
_entity_poly.entity_id
_entity_poly.type
_entity_poly.pdbx_seq_one_letter_code
_entity_poly.pdbx_strand_id
1 'polypeptide(L)' 'MIAHLLEHITESRGRAERSGLRLVWRGPDAGSPDPADVRLVYADRPVDDELLARVVALP' A
#
# COMPACT_ATOMS: atom_id res chain seq x y z
N MET A 1 -10.55 -0.29 8.63
CA MET A 1 -10.90 0.60 7.49
C MET A 1 -9.77 0.48 6.49
N ILE A 2 -10.01 0.32 5.19
CA ILE A 2 -8.96 -0.11 4.24
C ILE A 2 -8.16 1.08 3.70
N ALA A 3 -6.84 0.97 3.92
CA ALA A 3 -5.67 1.45 3.20
C ALA A 3 -5.55 2.92 2.76
N HIS A 4 -4.61 3.61 3.41
CA HIS A 4 -3.88 4.70 2.79
C HIS A 4 -2.88 4.11 1.78
N LEU A 5 -3.12 4.38 0.49
CA LEU A 5 -2.14 4.23 -0.58
C LEU A 5 -1.05 5.29 -0.36
N LEU A 6 0.16 4.87 -0.04
CA LEU A 6 1.27 5.79 0.23
C LEU A 6 2.37 5.55 -0.80
N GLU A 7 2.24 6.23 -1.92
CA GLU A 7 3.37 6.48 -2.81
C GLU A 7 4.21 7.63 -2.26
N HIS A 8 5.53 7.45 -2.31
CA HIS A 8 6.51 8.54 -2.36
C HIS A 8 6.63 9.53 -1.19
N ILE A 9 6.36 9.12 0.06
CA ILE A 9 6.86 9.88 1.21
C ILE A 9 7.48 8.91 2.21
N THR A 10 8.81 8.85 2.29
CA THR A 10 9.53 8.06 3.32
C THR A 10 9.04 8.41 4.74
N GLU A 11 8.53 9.63 4.96
CA GLU A 11 7.88 10.05 6.21
C GLU A 11 6.48 9.44 6.47
N SER A 12 5.75 9.06 5.42
CA SER A 12 4.39 8.51 5.57
C SER A 12 4.40 7.06 6.06
N ARG A 13 5.44 6.28 5.75
CA ARG A 13 5.66 4.95 6.33
C ARG A 13 5.74 4.99 7.85
N GLY A 14 6.59 5.87 8.38
CA GLY A 14 6.75 6.01 9.83
C GLY A 14 5.47 6.50 10.52
N ARG A 15 4.66 7.31 9.82
CA ARG A 15 3.35 7.75 10.32
C ARG A 15 2.30 6.63 10.31
N ALA A 16 2.25 5.83 9.25
CA ALA A 16 1.33 4.70 9.12
C ALA A 16 1.59 3.62 10.19
N GLU A 17 2.87 3.29 10.41
CA GLU A 17 3.25 2.33 11.45
C GLU A 17 2.90 2.86 12.86
N ARG A 18 3.14 4.15 13.14
CA ARG A 18 2.76 4.78 14.43
C ARG A 18 1.25 4.85 14.65
N SER A 19 0.44 4.88 13.59
CA SER A 19 -1.02 4.82 13.71
C SER A 19 -1.55 3.39 13.84
N GLY A 20 -0.67 2.40 14.01
CA GLY A 20 -1.05 0.99 14.19
C GLY A 20 -1.31 0.22 12.89
N LEU A 21 -1.04 0.83 11.73
CA LEU A 21 -1.15 0.14 10.45
C LEU A 21 0.09 -0.73 10.21
N ARG A 22 -0.11 -1.86 9.54
CA ARG A 22 0.94 -2.80 9.18
C ARG A 22 1.07 -2.88 7.67
N LEU A 23 2.29 -2.98 7.18
CA LEU A 23 2.54 -3.22 5.76
C LEU A 23 2.03 -4.62 5.42
N VAL A 24 1.06 -4.70 4.51
CA VAL A 24 0.48 -5.97 4.05
C VAL A 24 0.91 -6.33 2.63
N TRP A 25 1.38 -5.36 1.85
CA TRP A 25 1.88 -5.61 0.50
C TRP A 25 2.86 -4.55 0.01
N ARG A 26 3.81 -4.98 -0.82
CA ARG A 26 4.80 -4.16 -1.52
C ARG A 26 5.01 -4.73 -2.92
N GLY A 27 4.92 -3.89 -3.95
CA GLY A 27 5.16 -4.30 -5.33
C GLY A 27 5.11 -3.14 -6.30
N PRO A 28 5.26 -3.41 -7.61
CA PRO A 28 5.19 -2.38 -8.65
C PRO A 28 3.88 -1.62 -8.60
N ASP A 29 3.92 -0.31 -8.81
CA ASP A 29 2.72 0.48 -8.92
C ASP A 29 2.06 0.31 -10.30
N ALA A 30 0.84 -0.23 -10.33
CA ALA A 30 0.13 -0.49 -11.58
C ALA A 30 -0.40 0.80 -12.24
N GLY A 31 -0.50 1.89 -11.49
CA GLY A 31 -0.92 3.21 -11.96
C GLY A 31 0.21 4.06 -12.54
N SER A 32 1.44 3.80 -12.10
CA SER A 32 2.60 4.58 -12.53
C SER A 32 3.10 4.19 -13.93
N PRO A 33 3.44 5.18 -14.77
CA PRO A 33 4.15 4.93 -16.02
C PRO A 33 5.61 4.49 -15.80
N ASP A 34 6.17 4.65 -14.60
CA ASP A 34 7.53 4.21 -14.27
C ASP A 34 7.52 2.79 -13.69
N PRO A 35 8.12 1.79 -14.36
CA PRO A 35 8.20 0.43 -13.84
C PRO A 35 9.05 0.28 -12.56
N ALA A 36 9.81 1.32 -12.18
CA ALA A 36 10.56 1.36 -10.93
C ALA A 36 9.72 1.84 -9.73
N ASP A 37 8.52 2.38 -9.96
CA ASP A 37 7.66 2.84 -8.88
C ASP A 37 7.10 1.69 -8.07
N VAL A 38 7.19 1.84 -6.75
CA VAL A 38 6.78 0.83 -5.79
C VAL A 38 5.61 1.35 -4.97
N ARG A 39 4.51 0.61 -5.03
CA ARG A 39 3.34 0.81 -4.18
C ARG A 39 3.49 0.03 -2.87
N LEU A 40 3.07 0.67 -1.78
CA LEU A 40 2.97 0.07 -0.45
C LEU A 40 1.52 0.13 0.02
N VAL A 41 1.00 -0.99 0.52
CA VAL A 41 -0.35 -1.09 1.09
C VAL A 41 -0.25 -1.39 2.58
N TYR A 42 -0.89 -0.54 3.39
CA TYR A 42 -0.95 -0.67 4.84
C TYR A 42 -2.39 -0.95 5.32
N ALA A 43 -2.55 -1.81 6.32
CA ALA A 43 -3.85 -2.14 6.88
C ALA A 43 -3.81 -2.28 8.42
N ASP A 44 -4.93 -1.97 9.06
CA ASP A 44 -5.16 -2.14 10.52
C ASP A 44 -5.60 -3.57 10.88
N ARG A 45 -5.85 -4.41 9.87
CA ARG A 45 -6.40 -5.76 10.00
C ARG A 45 -5.89 -6.66 8.87
N PRO A 46 -5.98 -7.99 9.02
CA PRO A 46 -5.71 -8.91 7.91
C PRO A 46 -6.55 -8.57 6.68
N VAL A 47 -5.92 -8.64 5.50
CA VAL A 47 -6.54 -8.44 4.19
C VAL A 47 -6.46 -9.77 3.47
N ASP A 48 -7.57 -10.24 2.91
CA ASP A 48 -7.60 -11.42 2.08
C ASP A 48 -6.97 -11.16 0.69
N ASP A 49 -6.52 -12.23 0.05
CA ASP A 49 -5.78 -12.13 -1.22
C ASP A 49 -6.64 -11.54 -2.36
N GLU A 50 -7.96 -11.78 -2.37
CA GLU A 50 -8.86 -11.26 -3.41
C GLU A 50 -8.99 -9.74 -3.30
N LEU A 51 -9.26 -9.24 -2.10
CA LEU A 51 -9.33 -7.82 -1.81
C LEU A 51 -7.98 -7.14 -2.07
N LEU A 52 -6.88 -7.78 -1.68
CA LEU A 52 -5.55 -7.25 -1.92
C LEU A 52 -5.28 -7.11 -3.43
N ALA A 53 -5.58 -8.14 -4.22
CA ALA A 53 -5.44 -8.12 -5.68
C ALA A 53 -6.24 -6.97 -6.31
N ARG A 54 -7.46 -6.74 -5.83
CA ARG A 54 -8.29 -5.61 -6.29
C ARG A 54 -7.68 -4.26 -5.95
N VAL A 55 -7.14 -4.09 -4.75
CA VAL A 55 -6.52 -2.83 -4.30
C VAL A 55 -5.25 -2.52 -5.09
N VAL A 56 -4.40 -3.52 -5.34
CA VAL A 56 -3.11 -3.30 -6.03
C VAL A 56 -3.26 -3.15 -7.54
N ALA A 57 -4.37 -3.61 -8.11
CA ALA A 57 -4.69 -3.43 -9.52
C ALA A 57 -5.35 -2.07 -9.85
N LEU A 58 -5.68 -1.25 -8.84
CA LEU A 58 -6.21 0.09 -9.08
C LEU A 58 -5.11 0.98 -9.67
N PRO A 59 -5.40 1.74 -10.73
CA PRO A 59 -4.50 2.79 -11.20
C PRO A 59 -4.40 3.94 -10.19
#